data_AF-A0AAV7T1Y9-F1
#
_entry.id   AF-A0AAV7T1Y9-F1
#
_cell.length_a   1.000
_cell.length_b   1.000
_cell.length_c   1.000
_cell.angle_alpha   90.00
_cell.angle_beta   90.00
_cell.angle_gamma   90.00
#
_symmetry.space_group_name_H-M   'P 1'
#
loop_
_entity.id
_entity.type
_entity.pdbx_description
1 polymer ?
#
loop_
_entity_poly.entity_id
_entity_poly.type
_entity_poly.pdbx_seq_one_letter_code
_entity_poly.pdbx_strand_id
1 'polypeptide(L)'
;MHTEPLEDDFLFNILSSTHTTYQSLPTLPGMLKHAHQIFQEPVKARVITPRVEKKYKPPPSDPAFITQQLPPDSVVVGAARKRANSQSSGDAPPPDKESRKFDAAGKGVASQAANQWRIANSQALLARYDGAHWDEMKDIIQHLPKDQQKRAQQILEEWQAITNNQIRSALDSANTAARTINTAVTIRRHAWLRSSGFKPEIQQAILNMPFNEKQLFGPEVDTAIEKMKKDSDTAKAMGALYTTQYRGSFRKPQYRGGFRAQTSEASTSQSKPSYQPQYQLGGFRGTYKGQFPRGRGKYQPTKQTSHTKQ
;
A
#
# COMPACT_ATOMS: atom_id res chain seq x y z
N MET A 1 -16.59 23.92 -21.93
CA MET A 1 -15.70 23.98 -20.76
C MET A 1 -14.32 24.36 -21.27
N HIS A 2 -13.97 25.64 -21.15
CA HIS A 2 -12.59 26.07 -21.36
C HIS A 2 -11.77 25.52 -20.19
N THR A 3 -10.95 24.52 -20.45
CA THR A 3 -9.96 24.01 -19.50
C THR A 3 -8.73 24.90 -19.63
N GLU A 4 -8.65 25.95 -18.81
CA GLU A 4 -7.35 26.57 -18.56
C GLU A 4 -6.40 25.52 -17.99
N PRO A 5 -5.10 25.57 -18.35
CA PRO A 5 -4.11 24.67 -17.78
C PRO A 5 -4.06 24.86 -16.27
N LEU A 6 -4.24 23.77 -15.51
CA LEU A 6 -4.03 23.80 -14.07
C LEU A 6 -2.57 24.20 -13.81
N GLU A 7 -2.33 25.40 -13.28
CA GLU A 7 -1.03 25.73 -12.70
C GLU A 7 -0.67 24.72 -11.60
N ASP A 8 0.55 24.19 -11.67
CA ASP A 8 1.05 23.08 -10.83
C ASP A 8 1.18 23.44 -9.33
N ASP A 9 1.19 24.73 -8.96
CA ASP A 9 1.59 25.18 -7.61
C ASP A 9 0.48 25.77 -6.73
N PHE A 10 -0.80 25.68 -7.14
CA PHE A 10 -1.89 26.34 -6.42
C PHE A 10 -2.07 25.85 -4.97
N LEU A 11 -1.81 24.57 -4.70
CA LEU A 11 -1.89 24.01 -3.35
C LEU A 11 -0.85 24.64 -2.42
N PHE A 12 0.32 24.99 -2.95
CA PHE A 12 1.42 25.56 -2.18
C PHE A 12 1.12 27.01 -1.74
N ASN A 13 0.44 27.77 -2.60
CA ASN A 13 0.05 29.16 -2.31
C ASN A 13 -0.99 29.25 -1.17
N ILE A 14 -1.94 28.30 -1.09
CA ILE A 14 -2.97 28.27 -0.04
C ILE A 14 -2.39 27.91 1.34
N LEU A 15 -1.30 27.14 1.38
CA LEU A 15 -0.60 26.75 2.61
C LEU A 15 0.27 27.86 3.19
N SER A 16 0.81 28.73 2.33
CA SER A 16 1.74 29.80 2.73
C SER A 16 1.01 30.99 3.39
N SER A 17 -0.31 31.06 3.24
CA SER A 17 -1.16 32.16 3.70
C SER A 17 -2.08 31.66 4.82
N THR A 18 -1.81 32.10 6.06
CA THR A 18 -2.68 32.14 7.26
C THR A 18 -2.49 31.11 8.39
N HIS A 19 -2.28 31.65 9.60
CA HIS A 19 -2.57 30.98 10.88
C HIS A 19 -4.09 30.86 11.05
N THR A 20 -4.64 29.67 10.81
CA THR A 20 -6.09 29.42 11.01
C THR A 20 -6.29 28.75 12.37
N THR A 21 -7.12 29.34 13.23
CA THR A 21 -7.53 28.71 14.50
C THR A 21 -8.38 27.48 14.19
N TYR A 22 -7.87 26.29 14.51
CA TYR A 22 -8.58 25.03 14.25
C TYR A 22 -9.83 24.93 15.14
N GLN A 23 -11.01 25.10 14.54
CA GLN A 23 -12.27 24.79 15.19
C GLN A 23 -12.67 23.36 14.87
N SER A 24 -12.81 22.51 15.90
CA SER A 24 -13.27 21.13 15.70
C SER A 24 -14.74 21.11 15.28
N LEU A 25 -15.04 20.52 14.12
CA LEU A 25 -16.41 20.30 13.68
C LEU A 25 -17.03 19.10 14.39
N PRO A 26 -18.33 19.15 14.77
CA PRO A 26 -19.00 18.01 15.36
C PRO A 26 -19.11 16.85 14.34
N THR A 27 -19.02 15.62 14.84
CA THR A 27 -19.21 14.45 13.97
C THR A 27 -20.67 14.30 13.57
N LEU A 28 -20.94 14.15 12.28
CA LEU A 28 -22.30 13.96 11.78
C LEU A 28 -22.85 12.58 12.18
N PRO A 29 -24.02 12.49 12.84
CA PRO A 29 -24.60 11.21 13.29
C PRO A 29 -24.79 10.18 12.17
N GLY A 30 -25.10 10.63 10.96
CA GLY A 30 -25.22 9.76 9.78
C GLY A 30 -23.92 9.04 9.41
N MET A 31 -22.77 9.70 9.59
CA MET A 31 -21.46 9.08 9.35
C MET A 31 -21.16 7.99 10.38
N LEU A 32 -21.46 8.25 11.66
CA LEU A 32 -21.30 7.26 12.73
C LEU A 32 -22.17 6.02 12.48
N LYS A 33 -23.44 6.24 12.09
CA LYS A 33 -24.35 5.14 11.75
C LYS A 33 -23.78 4.27 10.62
N HIS A 34 -23.23 4.88 9.57
CA HIS A 34 -22.64 4.13 8.46
C HIS A 34 -21.37 3.38 8.89
N ALA A 35 -20.49 4.01 9.67
CA ALA A 35 -19.29 3.36 10.21
C ALA A 35 -19.65 2.14 11.07
N HIS A 36 -20.62 2.29 11.97
CA HIS A 36 -21.09 1.18 12.81
C HIS A 36 -21.61 0.00 11.99
N GLN A 37 -22.33 0.24 10.89
CA GLN A 37 -22.78 -0.84 10.00
C GLN A 37 -21.61 -1.63 9.40
N ILE A 38 -20.54 -0.95 9.00
CA ILE A 38 -19.32 -1.60 8.48
C ILE A 38 -18.66 -2.43 9.58
N PHE A 39 -18.61 -1.91 10.81
CA PHE A 39 -17.97 -2.58 11.95
C PHE A 39 -18.70 -3.85 12.41
N GLN A 40 -19.99 -4.03 12.09
CA GLN A 40 -20.72 -5.27 12.42
C GLN A 40 -20.25 -6.49 11.61
N GLU A 41 -19.77 -6.29 10.37
CA GLU A 41 -19.34 -7.39 9.50
C GLU A 41 -17.97 -7.13 8.86
N PRO A 42 -16.89 -7.02 9.67
CA PRO A 42 -15.58 -6.56 9.18
C PRO A 42 -14.96 -7.50 8.13
N VAL A 43 -15.29 -8.80 8.18
CA VAL A 43 -14.80 -9.80 7.21
C VAL A 43 -15.47 -9.67 5.84
N LYS A 44 -16.72 -9.20 5.80
CA LYS A 44 -17.48 -9.03 4.55
C LYS A 44 -17.31 -7.64 3.95
N ALA A 45 -16.83 -6.69 4.73
CA ALA A 45 -16.57 -5.33 4.28
C ALA A 45 -15.58 -5.37 3.09
N ARG A 46 -16.05 -4.91 1.93
CA ARG A 46 -15.17 -4.70 0.79
C ARG A 46 -14.28 -3.51 1.08
N VAL A 47 -13.00 -3.65 0.74
CA VAL A 47 -12.02 -2.57 0.80
C VAL A 47 -12.52 -1.34 0.02
N ILE A 48 -13.21 -1.56 -1.11
CA ILE A 48 -13.70 -0.51 -2.00
C ILE A 48 -15.08 -0.88 -2.53
N THR A 49 -16.00 0.09 -2.60
CA THR A 49 -17.30 -0.13 -3.23
C THR A 49 -17.23 0.14 -4.75
N PRO A 50 -17.89 -0.65 -5.60
CA PRO A 50 -17.89 -0.43 -7.06
C PRO A 50 -18.38 0.97 -7.47
N ARG A 51 -19.24 1.58 -6.63
CA ARG A 51 -19.72 2.95 -6.82
C ARG A 51 -18.58 3.97 -6.73
N VAL A 52 -17.71 3.83 -5.74
CA VAL A 52 -16.54 4.71 -5.54
C VAL A 52 -15.57 4.54 -6.70
N GLU A 53 -15.26 3.30 -7.09
CA GLU A 53 -14.38 3.03 -8.22
C GLU A 53 -14.90 3.64 -9.52
N LYS A 54 -16.21 3.58 -9.76
CA LYS A 54 -16.82 4.17 -10.96
C LYS A 54 -16.83 5.70 -10.93
N LYS A 55 -17.09 6.30 -9.76
CA LYS A 55 -17.21 7.75 -9.60
C LYS A 55 -15.85 8.45 -9.71
N TYR A 56 -14.80 7.86 -9.15
CA TYR A 56 -13.48 8.46 -9.06
C TYR A 56 -12.46 7.69 -9.91
N LYS A 57 -12.84 7.38 -11.15
CA LYS A 57 -11.92 6.74 -12.10
C LYS A 57 -10.80 7.73 -12.46
N PRO A 58 -9.53 7.36 -12.23
CA PRO A 58 -8.41 8.21 -12.62
C PRO A 58 -8.27 8.22 -14.15
N PRO A 59 -7.86 9.34 -14.76
CA PRO A 59 -7.40 9.38 -16.14
C PRO A 59 -6.28 8.35 -16.40
N PRO A 60 -6.12 7.85 -17.64
CA PRO A 60 -5.00 6.97 -17.98
C PRO A 60 -3.62 7.61 -17.82
N SER A 61 -3.55 8.95 -17.79
CA SER A 61 -2.34 9.73 -17.56
C SER A 61 -1.89 9.78 -16.10
N ASP A 62 -2.74 9.38 -15.15
CA ASP A 62 -2.41 9.43 -13.74
C ASP A 62 -1.30 8.42 -13.38
N PRO A 63 -0.47 8.73 -12.36
CA PRO A 63 0.58 7.85 -11.88
C PRO A 63 0.10 6.41 -11.64
N ALA A 64 0.93 5.44 -12.03
CA ALA A 64 0.62 4.01 -11.96
C ALA A 64 0.26 3.53 -10.55
N PHE A 65 0.87 4.13 -9.50
CA PHE A 65 0.57 3.76 -8.11
C PHE A 65 -0.87 4.06 -7.69
N ILE A 66 -1.55 4.97 -8.40
CA ILE A 66 -2.95 5.33 -8.17
C ILE A 66 -3.88 4.39 -8.93
N THR A 67 -3.46 3.88 -10.09
CA THR A 67 -4.32 3.20 -11.07
C THR A 67 -4.16 1.68 -11.06
N GLN A 68 -2.98 1.17 -10.69
CA GLN A 68 -2.60 -0.24 -10.84
C GLN A 68 -1.93 -0.82 -9.60
N GLN A 69 -2.01 -2.15 -9.48
CA GLN A 69 -1.23 -2.88 -8.49
C GLN A 69 0.23 -2.90 -8.93
N LEU A 70 1.12 -2.43 -8.06
CA LEU A 70 2.55 -2.40 -8.34
C LEU A 70 3.06 -3.83 -8.56
N PRO A 71 3.67 -4.14 -9.73
CA PRO A 71 4.24 -5.43 -9.99
C PRO A 71 5.44 -5.68 -9.04
N PRO A 72 5.67 -6.94 -8.64
CA PRO A 72 6.73 -7.26 -7.70
C PRO A 72 8.09 -7.47 -8.40
N ASP A 73 8.15 -7.53 -9.73
CA ASP A 73 9.32 -7.94 -10.52
C ASP A 73 10.67 -7.38 -10.04
N SER A 74 11.54 -8.27 -9.54
CA SER A 74 12.89 -7.95 -9.03
C SER A 74 13.65 -9.24 -8.70
N VAL A 75 14.98 -9.13 -8.51
CA VAL A 75 15.85 -10.19 -7.97
C VAL A 75 15.30 -10.76 -6.64
N VAL A 76 14.62 -9.94 -5.83
CA VAL A 76 13.99 -10.39 -4.57
C VAL A 76 12.91 -11.44 -4.82
N VAL A 77 12.06 -11.21 -5.82
CA VAL A 77 11.01 -12.15 -6.22
C VAL A 77 11.62 -13.43 -6.78
N GLY A 78 12.65 -13.30 -7.62
CA GLY A 78 13.40 -14.44 -8.15
C GLY A 78 13.99 -15.31 -7.04
N ALA A 79 14.61 -14.69 -6.03
CA ALA A 79 15.18 -15.39 -4.88
C ALA A 79 14.09 -16.11 -4.06
N ALA A 80 12.95 -15.45 -3.79
CA ALA A 80 11.82 -16.04 -3.08
C ALA A 80 11.26 -17.27 -3.82
N ARG A 81 11.10 -17.19 -5.14
CA ARG A 81 10.61 -18.29 -5.96
C ARG A 81 11.59 -19.46 -6.02
N LYS A 82 12.87 -19.16 -6.22
CA LYS A 82 13.94 -20.16 -6.24
C LYS A 82 13.98 -20.95 -4.94
N ARG A 83 13.87 -20.26 -3.80
CA ARG A 83 13.84 -20.92 -2.48
C ARG A 83 12.64 -21.85 -2.29
N ALA A 84 11.51 -21.52 -2.91
CA ALA A 84 10.30 -22.32 -2.84
C ALA A 84 10.19 -23.40 -3.93
N ASN A 85 11.23 -23.59 -4.76
CA ASN A 85 11.21 -24.46 -5.94
C ASN A 85 9.98 -24.23 -6.84
N SER A 86 9.53 -22.97 -6.96
CA SER A 86 8.34 -22.61 -7.73
C SER A 86 8.70 -22.12 -9.13
N GLN A 87 8.03 -22.66 -10.16
CA GLN A 87 8.15 -22.24 -11.57
C GLN A 87 7.08 -21.22 -12.01
N SER A 88 6.37 -20.57 -11.08
CA SER A 88 5.25 -19.67 -11.40
C SER A 88 5.68 -18.32 -12.01
N SER A 89 4.81 -17.77 -12.88
CA SER A 89 5.02 -16.53 -13.66
C SER A 89 4.96 -15.24 -12.82
N GLY A 90 5.35 -14.12 -13.43
CA GLY A 90 5.58 -12.78 -12.84
C GLY A 90 4.60 -12.29 -11.77
N ASP A 91 3.30 -12.56 -11.92
CA ASP A 91 2.26 -12.07 -10.98
C ASP A 91 1.93 -13.00 -9.81
N ALA A 92 2.60 -14.14 -9.69
CA ALA A 92 2.32 -15.08 -8.61
C ALA A 92 2.61 -14.46 -7.24
N PRO A 93 1.79 -14.74 -6.20
CA PRO A 93 2.02 -14.24 -4.84
C PRO A 93 3.28 -14.86 -4.20
N PRO A 94 3.73 -14.34 -3.05
CA PRO A 94 4.78 -14.99 -2.28
C PRO A 94 4.46 -16.47 -2.01
N PRO A 95 5.48 -17.36 -2.06
CA PRO A 95 5.27 -18.80 -1.96
C PRO A 95 4.80 -19.21 -0.56
N ASP A 96 5.34 -18.58 0.48
CA ASP A 96 4.99 -18.84 1.87
C ASP A 96 3.54 -18.39 2.18
N LYS A 97 2.82 -19.19 2.95
CA LYS A 97 1.39 -18.97 3.27
C LYS A 97 1.20 -17.68 4.06
N GLU A 98 2.07 -17.37 5.01
CA GLU A 98 1.96 -16.13 5.79
C GLU A 98 2.35 -14.91 4.95
N SER A 99 3.44 -15.02 4.20
CA SER A 99 3.88 -13.98 3.26
C SER A 99 2.79 -13.65 2.24
N ARG A 100 2.06 -14.66 1.74
CA ARG A 100 0.90 -14.44 0.87
C ARG A 100 -0.22 -13.64 1.54
N LYS A 101 -0.51 -13.90 2.81
CA LYS A 101 -1.51 -13.13 3.57
C LYS A 101 -1.06 -11.68 3.75
N PHE A 102 0.22 -11.46 4.07
CA PHE A 102 0.76 -10.11 4.21
C PHE A 102 0.77 -9.34 2.89
N ASP A 103 1.17 -9.97 1.77
CA ASP A 103 1.10 -9.33 0.46
C ASP A 103 -0.36 -9.01 0.07
N ALA A 104 -1.31 -9.91 0.32
CA ALA A 104 -2.73 -9.65 0.08
C ALA A 104 -3.27 -8.50 0.95
N ALA A 105 -2.91 -8.46 2.23
CA ALA A 105 -3.29 -7.37 3.13
C ALA A 105 -2.69 -6.03 2.65
N GLY A 106 -1.41 -6.01 2.30
CA GLY A 106 -0.75 -4.84 1.75
C GLY A 106 -1.38 -4.36 0.44
N LYS A 107 -1.74 -5.28 -0.48
CA LYS A 107 -2.48 -4.92 -1.70
C LYS A 107 -3.85 -4.30 -1.38
N GLY A 108 -4.55 -4.83 -0.40
CA GLY A 108 -5.82 -4.26 0.09
C GLY A 108 -5.64 -2.84 0.61
N VAL A 109 -4.69 -2.62 1.52
CA VAL A 109 -4.39 -1.30 2.10
C VAL A 109 -3.97 -0.30 1.02
N ALA A 110 -3.09 -0.71 0.09
CA ALA A 110 -2.68 0.15 -1.04
C ALA A 110 -3.88 0.55 -1.90
N SER A 111 -4.78 -0.38 -2.20
CA SER A 111 -5.97 -0.09 -3.01
C SER A 111 -6.93 0.87 -2.30
N GLN A 112 -7.13 0.70 -0.99
CA GLN A 112 -7.94 1.61 -0.19
C GLN A 112 -7.37 3.03 -0.21
N ALA A 113 -6.07 3.14 0.05
CA ALA A 113 -5.37 4.42 0.08
C ALA A 113 -5.34 5.09 -1.29
N ALA A 114 -5.14 4.34 -2.37
CA ALA A 114 -5.25 4.86 -3.74
C ALA A 114 -6.66 5.43 -4.02
N ASN A 115 -7.73 4.80 -3.53
CA ASN A 115 -9.07 5.38 -3.65
C ASN A 115 -9.27 6.61 -2.79
N GLN A 116 -8.75 6.63 -1.56
CA GLN A 116 -8.78 7.82 -0.71
C GLN A 116 -8.07 9.00 -1.39
N TRP A 117 -6.92 8.75 -2.01
CA TRP A 117 -6.19 9.75 -2.81
C TRP A 117 -7.06 10.31 -3.94
N ARG A 118 -7.74 9.45 -4.71
CA ARG A 118 -8.62 9.89 -5.81
C ARG A 118 -9.82 10.70 -5.33
N ILE A 119 -10.41 10.33 -4.19
CA ILE A 119 -11.49 11.10 -3.55
C ILE A 119 -10.97 12.48 -3.16
N ALA A 120 -9.82 12.53 -2.49
CA ALA A 120 -9.19 13.77 -2.07
C ALA A 120 -8.86 14.68 -3.26
N ASN A 121 -8.26 14.14 -4.32
CA ASN A 121 -7.99 14.89 -5.55
C ASN A 121 -9.27 15.47 -6.15
N SER A 122 -10.33 14.67 -6.22
CA SER A 122 -11.64 15.12 -6.72
C SER A 122 -12.25 16.22 -5.84
N GLN A 123 -12.11 16.13 -4.52
CA GLN A 123 -12.57 17.17 -3.59
C GLN A 123 -11.80 18.47 -3.73
N ALA A 124 -10.48 18.41 -3.94
CA ALA A 124 -9.65 19.58 -4.18
C ALA A 124 -10.01 20.28 -5.50
N LEU A 125 -10.22 19.51 -6.57
CA LEU A 125 -10.64 20.04 -7.88
C LEU A 125 -12.01 20.72 -7.81
N LEU A 126 -12.99 20.08 -7.14
CA LEU A 126 -14.32 20.67 -6.95
C LEU A 126 -14.24 21.96 -6.13
N ALA A 127 -13.50 21.96 -5.03
CA ALA A 127 -13.32 23.15 -4.21
C ALA A 127 -12.64 24.30 -4.99
N ARG A 128 -11.65 23.99 -5.83
CA ARG A 128 -11.01 24.98 -6.71
C ARG A 128 -12.00 25.56 -7.71
N TYR A 129 -12.82 24.72 -8.34
CA TYR A 129 -13.85 25.16 -9.27
C TYR A 129 -14.86 26.07 -8.57
N ASP A 130 -15.36 25.66 -7.39
CA ASP A 130 -16.26 26.48 -6.58
C ASP A 130 -15.62 27.82 -6.21
N GLY A 131 -14.35 27.82 -5.81
CA GLY A 131 -13.59 29.04 -5.51
C GLY A 131 -13.53 30.03 -6.68
N ALA A 132 -13.26 29.53 -7.89
CA ALA A 132 -13.24 30.36 -9.09
C ALA A 132 -14.62 31.00 -9.40
N HIS A 133 -15.72 30.27 -9.18
CA HIS A 133 -17.07 30.82 -9.37
C HIS A 133 -17.39 31.91 -8.34
N TRP A 134 -16.90 31.74 -7.11
CA TRP A 134 -17.03 32.77 -6.08
C TRP A 134 -16.17 34.00 -6.36
N ASP A 135 -15.04 33.84 -7.03
CA ASP A 135 -14.23 34.97 -7.48
C ASP A 135 -14.95 35.78 -8.57
N GLU A 136 -15.62 35.14 -9.54
CA GLU A 136 -16.48 35.84 -10.52
C GLU A 136 -17.66 36.57 -9.84
N MET A 137 -18.21 35.98 -8.76
CA MET A 137 -19.31 36.60 -8.00
C MET A 137 -18.90 37.93 -7.36
N LYS A 138 -17.60 38.19 -7.14
CA LYS A 138 -17.12 39.49 -6.60
C LYS A 138 -17.57 40.66 -7.46
N ASP A 139 -17.52 40.51 -8.78
CA ASP A 139 -17.88 41.57 -9.71
C ASP A 139 -19.39 41.83 -9.67
N ILE A 140 -20.18 40.77 -9.58
CA ILE A 140 -21.65 40.87 -9.44
C ILE A 140 -22.01 41.59 -8.13
N ILE A 141 -21.32 41.27 -7.04
CA ILE A 141 -21.55 41.89 -5.73
C ILE A 141 -21.28 43.41 -5.76
N GLN A 142 -20.35 43.89 -6.58
CA GLN A 142 -20.07 45.33 -6.73
C GLN A 142 -21.24 46.12 -7.33
N HIS A 143 -22.13 45.46 -8.07
CA HIS A 143 -23.30 46.07 -8.69
C HIS A 143 -24.56 46.03 -7.82
N LEU A 144 -24.50 45.42 -6.63
CA LEU A 144 -25.63 45.39 -5.70
C LEU A 144 -25.85 46.76 -5.03
N PRO A 145 -27.08 47.04 -4.55
CA PRO A 145 -27.35 48.17 -3.66
C PRO A 145 -26.41 48.17 -2.44
N LYS A 146 -25.97 49.35 -2.00
CA LYS A 146 -24.96 49.51 -0.93
C LYS A 146 -25.35 48.82 0.38
N ASP A 147 -26.64 48.77 0.70
CA ASP A 147 -27.19 48.11 1.88
C ASP A 147 -27.05 46.57 1.82
N GLN A 148 -27.06 45.99 0.63
CA GLN A 148 -26.91 44.53 0.41
C GLN A 148 -25.46 44.12 0.17
N GLN A 149 -24.64 45.01 -0.38
CA GLN A 149 -23.25 44.76 -0.72
C GLN A 149 -22.43 44.29 0.49
N LYS A 150 -22.57 44.95 1.65
CA LYS A 150 -21.84 44.57 2.87
C LYS A 150 -22.16 43.13 3.31
N ARG A 151 -23.44 42.74 3.29
CA ARG A 151 -23.87 41.39 3.66
C ARG A 151 -23.37 40.35 2.65
N ALA A 152 -23.43 40.67 1.36
CA ALA A 152 -22.93 39.79 0.31
C ALA A 152 -21.42 39.57 0.40
N GLN A 153 -20.64 40.61 0.73
CA GLN A 153 -19.20 40.50 0.97
C GLN A 153 -18.88 39.61 2.17
N GLN A 154 -19.60 39.73 3.29
CA GLN A 154 -19.43 38.83 4.44
C GLN A 154 -19.68 37.36 4.07
N ILE A 155 -20.77 37.10 3.34
CA ILE A 155 -21.08 35.74 2.85
C ILE A 155 -19.96 35.23 1.95
N LEU A 156 -19.43 36.08 1.04
CA LEU A 156 -18.32 35.71 0.17
C LEU A 156 -17.06 35.35 0.96
N GLU A 157 -16.69 36.15 1.96
CA GLU A 157 -15.54 35.89 2.83
C GLU A 157 -15.68 34.54 3.57
N GLU A 158 -16.88 34.25 4.10
CA GLU A 158 -17.19 32.95 4.71
C GLU A 158 -17.05 31.79 3.72
N TRP A 159 -17.57 31.94 2.49
CA TRP A 159 -17.43 30.92 1.45
C TRP A 159 -15.98 30.67 1.05
N GLN A 160 -15.18 31.73 0.90
CA GLN A 160 -13.75 31.60 0.62
C GLN A 160 -13.03 30.86 1.75
N ALA A 161 -13.36 31.16 3.01
CA ALA A 161 -12.81 30.44 4.14
C ALA A 161 -13.18 28.94 4.12
N ILE A 162 -14.44 28.61 3.78
CA ILE A 162 -14.91 27.22 3.64
C ILE A 162 -14.17 26.51 2.49
N THR A 163 -14.05 27.13 1.33
CA THR A 163 -13.34 26.57 0.17
C THR A 163 -11.87 26.30 0.49
N ASN A 164 -11.18 27.26 1.12
CA ASN A 164 -9.79 27.09 1.55
C ASN A 164 -9.65 25.95 2.56
N ASN A 165 -10.57 25.85 3.52
CA ASN A 165 -10.58 24.74 4.47
C ASN A 165 -10.83 23.39 3.79
N GLN A 166 -11.71 23.34 2.77
CA GLN A 166 -11.97 22.13 1.99
C GLN A 166 -10.73 21.69 1.19
N ILE A 167 -10.00 22.63 0.58
CA ILE A 167 -8.75 22.34 -0.13
C ILE A 167 -7.69 21.79 0.83
N ARG A 168 -7.54 22.40 2.02
CA ARG A 168 -6.61 21.92 3.06
C ARG A 168 -6.98 20.52 3.55
N SER A 169 -8.26 20.27 3.83
CA SER A 169 -8.75 18.94 4.23
C SER A 169 -8.52 17.87 3.16
N ALA A 170 -8.69 18.24 1.88
CA ALA A 170 -8.37 17.37 0.75
C ALA A 170 -6.86 17.06 0.71
N LEU A 171 -6.00 18.06 0.90
CA LEU A 171 -4.55 17.86 0.97
C LEU A 171 -4.14 16.95 2.15
N ASP A 172 -4.70 17.16 3.35
CA ASP A 172 -4.44 16.32 4.51
C ASP A 172 -4.88 14.86 4.27
N SER A 173 -6.01 14.69 3.59
CA SER A 173 -6.50 13.38 3.15
C SER A 173 -5.56 12.72 2.14
N ALA A 174 -5.03 13.48 1.17
CA ALA A 174 -4.05 13.00 0.20
C ALA A 174 -2.73 12.61 0.88
N ASN A 175 -2.22 13.45 1.78
CA ASN A 175 -1.01 13.16 2.58
C ASN A 175 -1.17 11.88 3.41
N THR A 176 -2.33 11.69 4.04
CA THR A 176 -2.65 10.47 4.79
C THR A 176 -2.70 9.26 3.88
N ALA A 177 -3.31 9.39 2.69
CA ALA A 177 -3.33 8.35 1.69
C ALA A 177 -1.92 7.96 1.21
N ALA A 178 -1.06 8.93 0.87
CA ALA A 178 0.34 8.65 0.48
C ALA A 178 1.12 7.91 1.57
N ARG A 179 1.01 8.34 2.83
CA ARG A 179 1.63 7.63 3.97
C ARG A 179 1.09 6.20 4.11
N THR A 180 -0.20 6.01 3.89
CA THR A 180 -0.83 4.68 3.94
C THR A 180 -0.36 3.78 2.80
N ILE A 181 -0.17 4.33 1.59
CA ILE A 181 0.44 3.62 0.45
C ILE A 181 1.87 3.20 0.80
N ASN A 182 2.67 4.09 1.40
CA ASN A 182 4.03 3.75 1.84
C ASN A 182 4.03 2.60 2.86
N THR A 183 3.14 2.63 3.86
CA THR A 183 2.96 1.53 4.81
C THR A 183 2.57 0.23 4.10
N ALA A 184 1.67 0.29 3.12
CA ALA A 184 1.28 -0.87 2.33
C ALA A 184 2.43 -1.46 1.49
N VAL A 185 3.23 -0.59 0.86
CA VAL A 185 4.45 -0.98 0.13
C VAL A 185 5.43 -1.68 1.09
N THR A 186 5.65 -1.12 2.28
CA THR A 186 6.52 -1.72 3.30
C THR A 186 6.03 -3.11 3.72
N ILE A 187 4.73 -3.28 4.01
CA ILE A 187 4.14 -4.60 4.33
C ILE A 187 4.39 -5.60 3.20
N ARG A 188 4.16 -5.19 1.96
CA ARG A 188 4.38 -6.04 0.78
C ARG A 188 5.87 -6.39 0.61
N ARG A 189 6.77 -5.41 0.74
CA ARG A 189 8.23 -5.65 0.70
C ARG A 189 8.66 -6.66 1.77
N HIS A 190 8.18 -6.52 3.00
CA HIS A 190 8.43 -7.49 4.08
C HIS A 190 7.95 -8.90 3.73
N ALA A 191 6.75 -9.04 3.16
CA ALA A 191 6.21 -10.33 2.75
C ALA A 191 7.14 -11.04 1.75
N TRP A 192 7.60 -10.32 0.74
CA TRP A 192 8.51 -10.84 -0.27
C TRP A 192 9.91 -11.14 0.27
N LEU A 193 10.46 -10.24 1.10
CA LEU A 193 11.77 -10.42 1.73
C LEU A 193 11.80 -11.62 2.68
N ARG A 194 10.75 -11.84 3.48
CA ARG A 194 10.62 -13.03 4.34
C ARG A 194 10.73 -14.33 3.53
N SER A 195 10.13 -14.36 2.33
CA SER A 195 10.19 -15.50 1.43
C SER A 195 11.54 -15.66 0.73
N SER A 196 12.28 -14.57 0.51
CA SER A 196 13.57 -14.56 -0.24
C SER A 196 14.72 -15.30 0.44
N GLY A 197 14.74 -15.34 1.79
CA GLY A 197 15.84 -15.91 2.56
C GLY A 197 17.08 -15.02 2.66
N PHE A 198 17.01 -13.74 2.29
CA PHE A 198 18.09 -12.79 2.56
C PHE A 198 18.38 -12.66 4.06
N LYS A 199 19.61 -12.29 4.41
CA LYS A 199 19.99 -12.00 5.80
C LYS A 199 19.26 -10.75 6.31
N PRO A 200 18.96 -10.63 7.62
CA PRO A 200 18.24 -9.50 8.19
C PRO A 200 18.84 -8.13 7.83
N GLU A 201 20.17 -8.01 7.76
CA GLU A 201 20.86 -6.76 7.43
C GLU A 201 20.54 -6.30 6.00
N ILE A 202 20.53 -7.26 5.05
CA ILE A 202 20.18 -7.00 3.64
C ILE A 202 18.69 -6.66 3.53
N GLN A 203 17.84 -7.37 4.26
CA GLN A 203 16.40 -7.08 4.29
C GLN A 203 16.14 -5.65 4.76
N GLN A 204 16.78 -5.23 5.87
CA GLN A 204 16.61 -3.88 6.41
C GLN A 204 17.14 -2.81 5.44
N ALA A 205 18.28 -3.05 4.79
CA ALA A 205 18.80 -2.15 3.77
C ALA A 205 17.81 -1.94 2.62
N ILE A 206 17.21 -3.03 2.10
CA ILE A 206 16.21 -2.96 1.02
C ILE A 206 14.93 -2.23 1.48
N LEU A 207 14.48 -2.46 2.71
CA LEU A 207 13.28 -1.81 3.25
C LEU A 207 13.45 -0.29 3.39
N ASN A 208 14.66 0.17 3.71
CA ASN A 208 14.97 1.59 3.86
C ASN A 208 15.18 2.32 2.53
N MET A 209 15.15 1.62 1.38
CA MET A 209 15.28 2.25 0.06
C MET A 209 14.00 3.00 -0.33
N PRO A 210 14.11 4.11 -1.07
CA PRO A 210 12.96 4.86 -1.54
C PRO A 210 12.02 4.01 -2.41
N PHE A 211 10.78 4.46 -2.55
CA PHE A 211 9.77 3.84 -3.39
C PHE A 211 9.69 4.58 -4.73
N ASN A 212 9.89 3.87 -5.85
CA ASN A 212 9.96 4.42 -7.22
C ASN A 212 8.57 4.46 -7.91
N GLU A 213 7.46 4.33 -7.17
CA GLU A 213 6.08 4.47 -7.67
C GLU A 213 5.62 3.51 -8.80
N LYS A 214 6.53 2.81 -9.46
CA LYS A 214 6.29 1.96 -10.64
C LYS A 214 6.31 0.48 -10.28
N GLN A 215 7.16 0.09 -9.33
CA GLN A 215 7.41 -1.30 -8.97
C GLN A 215 7.57 -1.42 -7.45
N LEU A 216 7.24 -2.59 -6.91
CA LEU A 216 7.39 -2.84 -5.47
C LEU A 216 8.85 -2.74 -5.03
N PHE A 217 9.76 -3.27 -5.84
CA PHE A 217 11.20 -3.15 -5.71
C PHE A 217 11.70 -2.42 -6.96
N GLY A 218 12.25 -1.23 -6.81
CA GLY A 218 12.81 -0.49 -7.94
C GLY A 218 14.15 -1.07 -8.40
N PRO A 219 14.65 -0.67 -9.58
CA PRO A 219 15.96 -1.10 -10.09
C PRO A 219 17.12 -0.76 -9.13
N GLU A 220 16.93 0.23 -8.25
CA GLU A 220 17.89 0.60 -7.21
C GLU A 220 18.10 -0.55 -6.20
N VAL A 221 17.07 -1.36 -5.96
CA VAL A 221 17.15 -2.54 -5.08
C VAL A 221 18.05 -3.60 -5.70
N ASP A 222 17.87 -3.88 -6.98
CA ASP A 222 18.62 -4.93 -7.68
C ASP A 222 20.11 -4.57 -7.78
N THR A 223 20.41 -3.30 -8.11
CA THR A 223 21.78 -2.78 -8.14
C THR A 223 22.43 -2.79 -6.75
N ALA A 224 21.70 -2.44 -5.69
CA ALA A 224 22.19 -2.51 -4.33
C ALA A 224 22.48 -3.95 -3.87
N ILE A 225 21.61 -4.91 -4.21
CA ILE A 225 21.83 -6.34 -3.94
C ILE A 225 23.10 -6.83 -4.66
N GLU A 226 23.29 -6.45 -5.91
CA GLU A 226 24.49 -6.82 -6.67
C GLU A 226 25.76 -6.27 -6.03
N LYS A 227 25.75 -4.99 -5.61
CA LYS A 227 26.87 -4.37 -4.91
C LYS A 227 27.18 -5.09 -3.59
N MET A 228 26.17 -5.32 -2.75
CA MET A 228 26.34 -6.04 -1.48
C MET A 228 26.90 -7.45 -1.67
N LYS A 229 26.53 -8.13 -2.76
CA LYS A 229 27.09 -9.43 -3.12
C LYS A 229 28.59 -9.33 -3.45
N LYS A 230 28.99 -8.36 -4.29
CA LYS A 230 30.40 -8.12 -4.65
C LYS A 230 31.24 -7.80 -3.42
N ASP A 231 30.74 -6.98 -2.51
CA ASP A 231 31.44 -6.60 -1.28
C ASP A 231 31.62 -7.82 -0.36
N SER A 232 30.57 -8.65 -0.21
CA SER A 232 30.64 -9.91 0.55
C SER A 232 31.66 -10.88 -0.05
N ASP A 233 31.68 -11.03 -1.37
CA ASP A 233 32.59 -11.97 -2.04
C ASP A 233 34.05 -11.47 -1.95
N THR A 234 34.26 -10.15 -2.03
CA THR A 234 35.57 -9.52 -1.80
C THR A 234 36.05 -9.72 -0.36
N ALA A 235 35.17 -9.52 0.63
CA ALA A 235 35.49 -9.74 2.04
C ALA A 235 35.83 -11.22 2.33
N LYS A 236 35.11 -12.16 1.72
CA LYS A 236 35.42 -13.60 1.81
C LYS A 236 36.78 -13.93 1.19
N ALA A 237 37.10 -13.34 0.03
CA ALA A 237 38.39 -13.55 -0.63
C ALA A 237 39.54 -13.04 0.25
N MET A 238 39.41 -11.84 0.83
CA MET A 238 40.40 -11.29 1.76
C MET A 238 40.53 -12.14 3.03
N GLY A 239 39.42 -12.55 3.64
CA GLY A 239 39.43 -13.43 4.82
C GLY A 239 40.07 -14.80 4.55
N ALA A 240 39.92 -15.34 3.34
CA ALA A 240 40.61 -16.56 2.92
C ALA A 240 42.14 -16.36 2.86
N LEU A 241 42.62 -15.21 2.39
CA LEU A 241 44.05 -14.89 2.37
C LEU A 241 44.65 -14.84 3.79
N TYR A 242 43.94 -14.27 4.77
CA TYR A 242 44.41 -14.19 6.16
C TYR A 242 44.31 -15.50 6.96
N THR A 243 43.30 -16.34 6.69
CA THR A 243 43.12 -17.63 7.40
C THR A 243 44.09 -18.71 6.94
N THR A 244 44.73 -18.54 5.77
CA THR A 244 45.70 -19.51 5.25
C THR A 244 47.04 -19.46 6.01
N GLN A 245 47.36 -18.37 6.70
CA GLN A 245 48.63 -18.23 7.45
C GLN A 245 48.62 -18.83 8.87
N TYR A 246 47.45 -19.18 9.42
CA TYR A 246 47.31 -19.72 10.80
C TYR A 246 46.72 -21.14 10.86
N ARG A 247 46.76 -21.92 9.77
CA ARG A 247 46.60 -23.39 9.84
C ARG A 247 47.92 -24.07 10.22
N GLY A 248 48.53 -23.62 11.32
CA GLY A 248 49.46 -24.44 12.06
C GLY A 248 48.69 -25.64 12.62
N SER A 249 49.14 -26.84 12.29
CA SER A 249 48.57 -28.14 12.67
C SER A 249 48.29 -28.25 14.18
N PHE A 250 47.12 -27.81 14.64
CA PHE A 250 46.58 -28.22 15.93
C PHE A 250 46.08 -29.67 15.79
N ARG A 251 47.00 -30.61 15.97
CA ARG A 251 46.66 -32.02 16.22
C ARG A 251 45.82 -32.06 17.50
N LYS A 252 44.52 -32.33 17.37
CA LYS A 252 43.67 -32.65 18.53
C LYS A 252 44.29 -33.84 19.27
N PRO A 253 44.54 -33.78 20.58
CA PRO A 253 44.91 -34.97 21.35
C PRO A 253 43.74 -35.96 21.31
N GLN A 254 43.99 -37.17 20.80
CA GLN A 254 43.05 -38.26 20.92
C GLN A 254 43.01 -38.71 22.39
N TYR A 255 42.08 -38.17 23.17
CA TYR A 255 41.72 -38.78 24.46
C TYR A 255 40.89 -40.03 24.19
N ARG A 256 41.59 -41.18 24.13
CA ARG A 256 41.01 -42.52 24.18
C ARG A 256 40.93 -42.92 25.66
N GLY A 257 39.86 -42.52 26.33
CA GLY A 257 39.59 -42.86 27.73
C GLY A 257 38.25 -43.58 27.82
N GLY A 258 38.28 -44.90 27.86
CA GLY A 258 37.11 -45.72 28.19
C GLY A 258 36.85 -45.64 29.69
N PHE A 259 35.61 -45.29 30.06
CA PHE A 259 35.07 -45.60 31.38
C PHE A 259 33.71 -46.26 31.21
N ARG A 260 33.70 -47.55 31.56
CA ARG A 260 32.55 -48.41 31.76
C ARG A 260 32.34 -48.48 33.27
N ALA A 261 31.22 -47.97 33.78
CA ALA A 261 30.66 -48.28 35.09
C ALA A 261 29.19 -47.84 35.05
N GLN A 262 28.28 -48.80 34.94
CA GLN A 262 27.55 -49.44 36.04
C GLN A 262 26.28 -48.69 36.42
N THR A 263 25.19 -49.39 36.16
CA THR A 263 23.82 -49.16 36.57
C THR A 263 23.70 -49.13 38.08
N SER A 264 23.03 -48.10 38.60
CA SER A 264 22.32 -48.20 39.88
C SER A 264 21.04 -47.38 39.80
N GLU A 265 19.96 -48.05 40.15
CA GLU A 265 18.58 -47.59 40.25
C GLU A 265 18.45 -46.38 41.19
N ALA A 266 17.63 -45.42 40.80
CA ALA A 266 16.95 -44.53 41.75
C ALA A 266 15.67 -43.99 41.12
N SER A 267 14.57 -44.58 41.56
CA SER A 267 13.20 -44.12 41.39
C SER A 267 13.05 -42.74 42.02
N THR A 268 12.67 -41.72 41.26
CA THR A 268 11.89 -40.59 41.79
C THR A 268 11.06 -39.99 40.66
N SER A 269 9.78 -40.31 40.73
CA SER A 269 8.67 -39.75 39.99
C SER A 269 8.49 -38.27 40.34
N GLN A 270 8.76 -37.37 39.40
CA GLN A 270 8.17 -36.03 39.39
C GLN A 270 7.68 -35.68 37.98
N SER A 271 6.36 -35.72 37.87
CA SER A 271 5.56 -35.27 36.74
C SER A 271 5.74 -33.78 36.50
N LYS A 272 6.11 -33.40 35.27
CA LYS A 272 5.97 -32.03 34.77
C LYS A 272 4.64 -31.90 34.02
N PRO A 273 3.85 -30.83 34.25
CA PRO A 273 2.67 -30.58 33.45
C PRO A 273 3.06 -30.09 32.05
N SER A 274 2.66 -30.86 31.04
CA SER A 274 2.67 -30.45 29.64
C SER A 274 1.51 -29.49 29.40
N TYR A 275 1.80 -28.19 29.31
CA TYR A 275 0.87 -27.22 28.74
C TYR A 275 0.91 -27.33 27.21
N GLN A 276 -0.03 -28.09 26.64
CA GLN A 276 -0.40 -27.96 25.22
C GLN A 276 -1.60 -27.02 25.12
N PRO A 277 -1.49 -25.86 24.43
CA PRO A 277 -2.68 -25.14 24.02
C PRO A 277 -3.37 -25.91 22.88
N GLN A 278 -4.50 -26.55 23.21
CA GLN A 278 -5.48 -27.04 22.24
C GLN A 278 -6.11 -25.82 21.54
N TYR A 279 -5.57 -25.44 20.38
CA TYR A 279 -6.35 -24.66 19.43
C TYR A 279 -7.30 -25.61 18.71
N GLN A 280 -8.56 -25.64 19.15
CA GLN A 280 -9.65 -26.20 18.36
C GLN A 280 -9.86 -25.32 17.12
N LEU A 281 -9.17 -25.65 16.04
CA LEU A 281 -9.49 -25.19 14.70
C LEU A 281 -10.78 -25.89 14.27
N GLY A 282 -11.90 -25.19 14.45
CA GLY A 282 -13.19 -25.56 13.87
C GLY A 282 -13.04 -25.76 12.36
N GLY A 283 -13.17 -27.01 11.93
CA GLY A 283 -13.14 -27.39 10.53
C GLY A 283 -14.40 -26.90 9.81
N PHE A 284 -14.32 -25.74 9.17
CA PHE A 284 -15.29 -25.34 8.15
C PHE A 284 -14.91 -25.99 6.82
N ARG A 285 -15.43 -27.21 6.57
CA ARG A 285 -15.57 -27.76 5.22
C ARG A 285 -16.82 -27.16 4.58
N GLY A 286 -16.66 -25.99 3.97
CA GLY A 286 -17.67 -25.45 3.04
C GLY A 286 -17.44 -25.99 1.63
N THR A 287 -18.24 -26.98 1.23
CA THR A 287 -18.35 -27.41 -0.17
C THR A 287 -19.04 -26.34 -1.00
N TYR A 288 -18.29 -25.56 -1.76
CA TYR A 288 -18.83 -24.66 -2.78
C TYR A 288 -19.25 -25.46 -4.01
N LYS A 289 -20.54 -25.81 -4.12
CA LYS A 289 -21.19 -26.14 -5.41
C LYS A 289 -21.77 -24.85 -5.99
N GLY A 290 -20.95 -24.12 -6.74
CA GLY A 290 -21.41 -23.02 -7.59
C GLY A 290 -21.82 -23.56 -8.96
N GLN A 291 -23.13 -23.69 -9.19
CA GLN A 291 -23.69 -23.85 -10.53
C GLN A 291 -23.54 -22.51 -11.27
N PHE A 292 -22.74 -22.49 -12.33
CA PHE A 292 -22.74 -21.41 -13.31
C PHE A 292 -23.69 -21.76 -14.47
N PRO A 293 -24.68 -20.93 -14.81
CA PRO A 293 -25.39 -21.08 -16.07
C PRO A 293 -24.48 -20.67 -17.23
N ARG A 294 -24.21 -21.61 -18.14
CA ARG A 294 -23.56 -21.36 -19.43
C ARG A 294 -24.55 -20.67 -20.37
N GLY A 295 -24.51 -19.33 -20.41
CA GLY A 295 -25.15 -18.54 -21.47
C GLY A 295 -24.18 -18.32 -22.63
N ARG A 296 -24.32 -19.09 -23.72
CA ARG A 296 -23.67 -18.80 -25.00
C ARG A 296 -24.45 -17.69 -25.72
N GLY A 297 -24.04 -16.43 -25.53
CA GLY A 297 -24.47 -15.32 -26.39
C GLY A 297 -23.59 -15.24 -27.63
N LYS A 298 -24.16 -15.56 -28.80
CA LYS A 298 -23.52 -15.32 -30.10
C LYS A 298 -23.54 -13.81 -30.37
N TYR A 299 -22.38 -13.19 -30.48
CA TYR A 299 -22.23 -11.82 -30.99
C TYR A 299 -22.31 -11.87 -32.53
N GLN A 300 -23.28 -11.16 -33.11
CA GLN A 300 -23.28 -10.79 -34.52
C GLN A 300 -22.72 -9.36 -34.64
N PRO A 301 -21.76 -9.10 -35.55
CA PRO A 301 -21.31 -7.74 -35.80
C PRO A 301 -22.31 -7.01 -36.70
N THR A 302 -22.78 -5.86 -36.24
CA THR A 302 -23.56 -4.90 -37.02
C THR A 302 -22.67 -4.20 -38.05
N LYS A 303 -23.11 -4.22 -39.31
CA LYS A 303 -22.52 -3.48 -40.43
C LYS A 303 -22.65 -1.98 -40.18
N GLN A 304 -21.53 -1.25 -40.23
CA GLN A 304 -21.51 0.20 -40.35
C GLN A 304 -21.81 0.60 -41.80
N THR A 305 -22.91 1.30 -42.02
CA THR A 305 -23.19 2.03 -43.27
C THR A 305 -22.61 3.43 -43.16
N SER A 306 -21.65 3.72 -44.02
CA SER A 306 -21.09 5.04 -44.29
C SER A 306 -22.10 5.87 -45.10
N HIS A 307 -22.58 6.99 -44.55
CA HIS A 307 -23.24 8.04 -45.33
C HIS A 307 -22.25 9.17 -45.62
N THR A 308 -21.83 9.23 -46.87
CA THR A 308 -21.25 10.41 -47.52
C THR A 308 -22.37 11.41 -47.78
N LYS A 309 -22.23 12.65 -47.31
CA LYS A 309 -23.06 13.78 -47.76
C LYS A 309 -22.27 14.59 -48.77
N GLN A 310 -22.92 14.89 -49.89
CA GLN A 310 -22.65 16.03 -50.76
C GLN A 310 -23.25 17.29 -50.12
#